data_AF-A0A6L7EQS8-F1
#
_entry.id   AF-A0A6L7EQS8-F1
#
_cell.length_a   1.000
_cell.length_b   1.000
_cell.length_c   1.000
_cell.angle_alpha   90.00
_cell.angle_beta   90.00
_cell.angle_gamma   90.00
#
_symmetry.space_group_name_H-M   'P 1'
#
loop_
_entity.id
_entity.type
_entity.pdbx_description
1 polymer ?
#
loop_
_entity_poly.entity_id
_entity_poly.type
_entity_poly.pdbx_seq_one_letter_code
_entity_poly.pdbx_strand_id
1 'polypeptide(L)'
;MSTLPPALSSALQALDHALDSPRRSGVALGNWRWVVRQRITQVREGLVGEAAGSDDGWLAARGGAAFRERNALLARLGTLGPQVLETPDVEATRVEAKRLVLDIHRHVQQTHDRTPRGGRLEHDGAE
;
A
#
# COMPACT_ATOMS: atom_id res chain seq x y z
N MET A 1 10.96 -14.91 -7.84
CA MET A 1 10.32 -14.31 -6.64
C MET A 1 10.02 -12.86 -6.99
N SER A 2 8.75 -12.48 -7.08
CA SER A 2 8.36 -11.10 -7.36
C SER A 2 8.50 -10.26 -6.11
N THR A 3 9.68 -9.71 -5.86
CA THR A 3 9.88 -8.76 -4.76
C THR A 3 9.07 -7.50 -5.02
N LEU A 4 8.24 -7.12 -4.05
CA LEU A 4 7.59 -5.82 -4.03
C LEU A 4 8.65 -4.71 -4.16
N PRO A 5 8.38 -3.56 -4.81
CA PRO A 5 9.31 -2.44 -4.84
C PRO A 5 9.66 -2.04 -3.40
N PRO A 6 10.93 -2.18 -2.97
CA PRO A 6 11.27 -2.20 -1.54
C PRO A 6 10.97 -0.87 -0.83
N ALA A 7 10.96 0.23 -1.58
CA ALA A 7 10.55 1.55 -1.11
C ALA A 7 9.08 1.58 -0.64
N LEU A 8 8.13 1.00 -1.39
CA LEU A 8 6.71 1.02 -1.04
C LEU A 8 6.41 0.12 0.16
N SER A 9 7.04 -1.06 0.25
CA SER A 9 6.91 -1.95 1.41
C SER A 9 7.44 -1.29 2.69
N SER A 10 8.61 -0.65 2.60
CA SER A 10 9.20 0.12 3.69
C SER A 10 8.33 1.32 4.09
N ALA A 11 7.78 2.06 3.13
CA ALA A 11 6.86 3.18 3.39
C ALA A 11 5.56 2.74 4.09
N LEU A 12 4.98 1.60 3.68
CA LEU A 12 3.79 1.02 4.31
C LEU A 12 4.08 0.58 5.75
N GLN A 13 5.20 -0.11 6.00
CA GLN A 13 5.61 -0.51 7.35
C GLN A 13 5.89 0.71 8.25
N ALA A 14 6.52 1.75 7.70
CA ALA A 14 6.80 2.99 8.42
C ALA A 14 5.53 3.80 8.73
N LEU A 15 4.54 3.81 7.83
CA LEU A 15 3.20 4.36 8.09
C LEU A 15 2.49 3.56 9.18
N ASP A 16 2.50 2.23 9.10
CA ASP A 16 1.84 1.35 10.06
C ASP A 16 2.38 1.54 11.50
N HIS A 17 3.70 1.62 11.66
CA HIS A 17 4.36 1.88 12.95
C HIS A 17 4.15 3.31 13.48
N ALA A 18 4.10 4.30 12.59
CA ALA A 18 3.72 5.67 12.94
C ALA A 18 2.28 5.73 13.46
N LEU A 19 1.36 4.96 12.86
CA LEU A 19 -0.04 4.89 13.29
C LEU A 19 -0.21 4.28 14.68
N ASP A 20 0.62 3.34 15.13
CA ASP A 20 0.50 2.80 16.52
C ASP A 20 1.15 3.67 17.60
N SER A 21 1.87 4.73 17.22
CA SER A 21 2.57 5.59 18.17
C SER A 21 1.70 6.47 19.10
N PRO A 22 0.47 6.93 18.78
CA PRO A 22 -0.28 7.84 19.67
C PRO A 22 -0.93 7.10 20.85
N ARG A 23 -0.88 5.77 20.84
CA ARG A 23 -1.29 4.89 21.96
C ARG A 23 -0.21 4.80 23.05
N ARG A 24 0.97 5.40 22.84
CA ARG A 24 2.05 5.49 23.84
C ARG A 24 1.94 6.81 24.60
N SER A 25 1.84 6.71 25.93
CA SER A 25 1.80 7.87 26.84
C SER A 25 2.96 8.83 26.58
N GLY A 26 2.69 10.14 26.54
CA GLY A 26 3.70 11.19 26.37
C GLY A 26 4.03 11.58 24.93
N VAL A 27 3.44 10.93 23.90
CA VAL A 27 3.63 11.36 22.50
C VAL A 27 2.88 12.67 22.23
N ALA A 28 3.61 13.74 21.91
CA ALA A 28 3.03 15.03 21.52
C ALA A 28 2.21 14.89 20.22
N LEU A 29 0.89 15.10 20.30
CA LEU A 29 -0.05 14.80 19.22
C LEU A 29 0.27 15.54 17.90
N GLY A 30 0.75 16.78 17.97
CA GLY A 30 1.17 17.54 16.78
C GLY A 30 2.34 16.89 16.03
N ASN A 31 3.31 16.31 16.75
CA ASN A 31 4.41 15.56 16.15
C ASN A 31 3.90 14.26 15.49
N TRP A 32 2.99 13.53 16.16
CA TRP A 32 2.37 12.34 15.56
C TRP A 32 1.65 12.65 14.25
N ARG A 33 0.81 13.69 14.22
CA ARG A 33 0.08 14.13 13.02
C ARG A 33 1.04 14.45 11.87
N TRP A 34 2.13 15.16 12.16
CA TRP A 34 3.15 15.50 11.16
C TRP A 34 3.87 14.25 10.62
N VAL A 35 4.31 13.34 11.50
CA VAL A 35 4.98 12.09 11.08
C VAL A 35 4.06 11.23 10.22
N VAL A 36 2.80 11.04 10.60
CA VAL A 36 1.83 10.27 9.80
C VAL A 36 1.60 10.91 8.43
N ARG A 37 1.48 12.24 8.35
CA ARG A 37 1.39 12.95 7.06
C ARG A 37 2.60 12.70 6.16
N GLN A 38 3.83 12.73 6.70
CA GLN A 38 5.04 12.44 5.92
C GLN A 38 5.04 10.98 5.39
N ARG A 39 4.58 10.02 6.19
CA ARG A 39 4.49 8.61 5.75
C ARG A 39 3.37 8.39 4.71
N ILE A 40 2.25 9.11 4.81
CA ILE A 40 1.20 9.12 3.78
C ILE A 40 1.75 9.61 2.43
N THR A 41 2.57 10.67 2.42
CA THR A 41 3.25 11.15 1.20
C THR A 41 4.14 10.06 0.58
N GLN A 42 4.98 9.39 1.40
CA GLN A 42 5.89 8.34 0.92
C GLN A 42 5.15 7.12 0.33
N VAL A 43 4.03 6.71 0.93
CA VAL A 43 3.19 5.63 0.38
C VAL A 43 2.52 6.08 -0.93
N ARG A 44 2.05 7.33 -1.02
CA ARG A 44 1.48 7.90 -2.24
C ARG A 44 2.50 7.96 -3.38
N GLU A 45 3.75 8.35 -3.09
CA GLU A 45 4.86 8.38 -4.06
C GLU A 45 5.19 6.97 -4.57
N GLY A 46 5.26 5.97 -3.69
CA GLY A 46 5.47 4.58 -4.08
C GLY A 46 4.37 4.02 -4.99
N LEU A 47 3.09 4.32 -4.70
CA LEU A 47 1.96 3.93 -5.55
C LEU A 47 1.89 4.68 -6.89
N VAL A 48 2.42 5.90 -6.97
CA VAL A 48 2.60 6.59 -8.27
C VAL A 48 3.75 5.94 -9.05
N GLY A 49 4.86 5.59 -8.39
CA GLY A 49 6.00 4.92 -9.01
C GLY A 49 5.69 3.53 -9.57
N GLU A 50 4.80 2.77 -8.92
CA GLU A 50 4.29 1.47 -9.39
C GLU A 50 3.76 1.54 -10.84
N ALA A 51 3.19 2.68 -11.25
CA ALA A 51 2.68 2.90 -12.60
C ALA A 51 3.76 2.92 -13.70
N ALA A 52 4.98 3.35 -13.37
CA ALA A 52 6.05 3.59 -14.34
C ALA A 52 6.95 2.37 -14.54
N GLY A 53 6.95 1.42 -13.60
CA GLY A 53 7.73 0.17 -13.71
C GLY A 53 6.96 -1.00 -14.33
N SER A 54 5.73 -0.79 -14.82
CA SER A 54 4.80 -1.87 -15.17
C SER A 54 4.65 -2.08 -16.68
N ASP A 55 5.75 -1.98 -17.42
CA ASP A 55 5.78 -1.90 -18.90
C ASP A 55 5.53 -3.26 -19.61
N ASP A 56 5.35 -4.35 -18.85
CA ASP A 56 4.90 -5.63 -19.38
C ASP A 56 3.46 -5.52 -19.93
N GLY A 57 3.31 -5.49 -21.26
CA GLY A 57 2.03 -5.41 -21.97
C GLY A 57 0.99 -6.49 -21.61
N TRP A 58 1.40 -7.52 -20.86
CA TRP A 58 0.56 -8.41 -20.06
C TRP A 58 -0.46 -7.67 -19.15
N LEU A 59 -0.20 -6.40 -18.78
CA LEU A 59 -1.15 -5.54 -18.07
C LEU A 59 -2.27 -4.96 -18.96
N ALA A 60 -2.18 -4.98 -20.29
CA ALA A 60 -3.22 -4.37 -21.15
C ALA A 60 -4.63 -4.97 -20.90
N ALA A 61 -4.72 -6.27 -20.59
CA ALA A 61 -5.98 -6.99 -20.35
C ALA A 61 -6.49 -6.96 -18.90
N ARG A 62 -5.66 -6.59 -17.91
CA ARG A 62 -6.03 -6.54 -16.46
C ARG A 62 -5.90 -5.15 -15.84
N GLY A 63 -5.08 -4.29 -16.42
CA GLY A 63 -4.69 -2.98 -15.91
C GLY A 63 -5.88 -2.07 -15.68
N GLY A 64 -6.94 -2.15 -16.48
CA GLY A 64 -8.17 -1.37 -16.25
C GLY A 64 -8.78 -1.58 -14.85
N ALA A 65 -8.65 -2.75 -14.24
CA ALA A 65 -9.10 -3.00 -12.87
C ALA A 65 -8.09 -2.48 -11.84
N ALA A 66 -6.83 -2.93 -11.93
CA ALA A 66 -5.78 -2.54 -10.98
C ALA A 66 -5.52 -1.03 -10.96
N PHE A 67 -5.53 -0.36 -12.12
CA PHE A 67 -5.39 1.09 -12.25
C PHE A 67 -6.54 1.84 -11.56
N ARG A 68 -7.78 1.36 -11.67
CA ARG A 68 -8.93 1.95 -10.96
C ARG A 68 -8.81 1.77 -9.45
N GLU A 69 -8.42 0.59 -8.99
CA GLU A 69 -8.18 0.31 -7.56
C GLU A 69 -7.06 1.21 -7.01
N ARG A 70 -5.90 1.24 -7.67
CA ARG A 70 -4.76 2.09 -7.31
C ARG A 70 -5.14 3.57 -7.25
N ASN A 71 -5.91 4.06 -8.22
CA ASN A 71 -6.38 5.44 -8.23
C ASN A 71 -7.39 5.73 -7.10
N ALA A 72 -8.24 4.77 -6.72
CA ALA A 72 -9.11 4.89 -5.56
C ALA A 72 -8.32 4.90 -4.23
N LEU A 73 -7.25 4.10 -4.13
CA LEU A 73 -6.33 4.11 -2.99
C LEU A 73 -5.55 5.45 -2.90
N LEU A 74 -5.06 5.97 -4.03
CA LEU A 74 -4.42 7.28 -4.14
C LEU A 74 -5.38 8.43 -3.76
N ALA A 75 -6.67 8.34 -4.13
CA ALA A 75 -7.69 9.30 -3.72
C ALA A 75 -7.93 9.26 -2.20
N ARG A 76 -8.08 8.07 -1.61
CA ARG A 76 -8.23 7.87 -0.15
C ARG A 76 -7.02 8.42 0.63
N LEU A 77 -5.79 8.20 0.16
CA LEU A 77 -4.58 8.82 0.73
C LEU A 77 -4.61 10.36 0.64
N GLY A 78 -5.15 10.90 -0.46
CA GLY A 78 -5.33 12.34 -0.66
C GLY A 78 -6.28 12.98 0.36
N THR A 79 -7.40 12.32 0.67
CA THR A 79 -8.36 12.76 1.71
C THR A 79 -7.78 12.61 3.12
N LEU A 80 -7.10 11.50 3.40
CA LEU A 80 -6.58 11.19 4.74
C LEU A 80 -5.46 12.16 5.19
N GLY A 81 -4.65 12.67 4.24
CA GLY A 81 -3.52 13.55 4.53
C GLY A 81 -3.88 14.83 5.31
N PRO A 82 -4.84 15.65 4.85
CA PRO A 82 -5.39 16.78 5.61
C PRO A 82 -6.16 16.34 6.86
N GLN A 83 -7.02 15.31 6.74
CA GLN A 83 -7.86 14.81 7.83
C GLN A 83 -7.05 14.46 9.09
N VAL A 84 -5.87 13.85 8.96
CA VAL A 84 -4.94 13.57 10.06
C VAL A 84 -4.51 14.83 10.82
N LEU A 85 -4.33 15.97 10.14
CA LEU A 85 -3.94 17.23 10.78
C LEU A 85 -5.09 17.86 11.59
N GLU A 86 -6.30 17.80 11.03
CA GLU A 86 -7.45 18.61 11.43
C GLU A 86 -8.43 17.88 12.36
N THR A 87 -8.51 16.54 12.26
CA THR A 87 -9.48 15.72 13.01
C THR A 87 -9.34 15.87 14.54
N PRO A 88 -10.44 16.11 15.30
CA PRO A 88 -10.43 15.94 16.75
C PRO A 88 -10.41 14.45 17.14
N ASP A 89 -11.01 13.57 16.34
CA ASP A 89 -11.02 12.13 16.59
C ASP A 89 -9.80 11.44 15.97
N VAL A 90 -8.76 11.36 16.79
CA VAL A 90 -7.49 10.69 16.48
C VAL A 90 -7.66 9.18 16.35
N GLU A 91 -8.56 8.55 17.12
CA GLU A 91 -8.69 7.09 17.17
C GLU A 91 -9.51 6.57 15.98
N ALA A 92 -10.54 7.29 15.52
CA ALA A 92 -11.24 6.97 14.28
C ALA A 92 -10.32 7.10 13.06
N THR A 93 -9.64 8.24 12.90
CA THR A 93 -8.77 8.48 11.74
C THR A 93 -7.56 7.52 11.71
N ARG A 94 -7.03 7.12 12.86
CA ARG A 94 -5.97 6.10 12.94
C ARG A 94 -6.50 4.67 12.65
N VAL A 95 -7.77 4.35 12.96
CA VAL A 95 -8.42 3.10 12.48
C VAL A 95 -8.60 3.13 10.95
N GLU A 96 -9.08 4.24 10.39
CA GLU A 96 -9.25 4.43 8.95
C GLU A 96 -7.92 4.29 8.19
N ALA A 97 -6.86 4.93 8.70
CA ALA A 97 -5.52 4.83 8.15
C ALA A 97 -4.97 3.39 8.20
N LYS A 98 -5.13 2.66 9.30
CA LYS A 98 -4.75 1.23 9.40
C LYS A 98 -5.50 0.36 8.38
N ARG A 99 -6.80 0.61 8.16
CA ARG A 99 -7.58 -0.08 7.11
C ARG A 99 -7.03 0.22 5.71
N LEU A 100 -6.74 1.48 5.41
CA LEU A 100 -6.15 1.88 4.12
C LEU A 100 -4.77 1.25 3.89
N VAL A 101 -3.91 1.14 4.92
CA VAL A 101 -2.63 0.41 4.83
C VAL A 101 -2.84 -1.06 4.44
N LEU A 102 -3.81 -1.74 5.06
CA LEU A 102 -4.14 -3.14 4.74
C LEU A 102 -4.70 -3.29 3.31
N ASP A 103 -5.54 -2.35 2.85
CA ASP A 103 -6.07 -2.36 1.49
C ASP A 103 -4.95 -2.17 0.46
N ILE A 104 -4.01 -1.24 0.70
CA ILE A 104 -2.84 -1.03 -0.16
C ILE A 104 -1.93 -2.27 -0.16
N HIS A 105 -1.68 -2.88 1.00
CA HIS A 105 -0.88 -4.11 1.08
C HIS A 105 -1.49 -5.25 0.25
N ARG A 106 -2.82 -5.41 0.28
CA ARG A 106 -3.54 -6.39 -0.55
C ARG A 106 -3.46 -6.08 -2.04
N HIS A 107 -3.58 -4.82 -2.45
CA HIS A 107 -3.44 -4.41 -3.84
C HIS A 107 -2.04 -4.75 -4.36
N VAL A 108 -1.01 -4.29 -3.65
CA VAL A 108 0.40 -4.53 -3.96
C VAL A 108 0.72 -6.04 -4.00
N GLN A 109 0.20 -6.85 -3.07
CA GLN A 109 0.31 -8.30 -3.14
C GLN A 109 -0.36 -8.90 -4.39
N GLN A 110 -1.57 -8.47 -4.75
CA GLN A 110 -2.29 -8.97 -5.93
C GLN A 110 -1.64 -8.56 -7.26
N THR A 111 -1.01 -7.38 -7.34
CA THR A 111 -0.24 -6.97 -8.53
C THR A 111 1.01 -7.83 -8.71
N HIS A 112 1.72 -8.15 -7.62
CA HIS A 112 3.04 -8.80 -7.67
C HIS A 112 3.04 -10.33 -7.50
N ASP A 113 2.06 -10.97 -6.85
CA ASP A 113 2.03 -12.43 -6.67
C ASP A 113 1.68 -13.16 -7.98
N ARG A 114 2.72 -13.29 -8.81
CA ARG A 114 2.75 -14.04 -10.07
C ARG A 114 3.53 -15.35 -9.88
N THR A 115 3.17 -16.17 -8.89
CA THR A 115 3.64 -17.57 -8.88
C THR A 115 3.12 -18.29 -10.14
N PRO A 116 3.99 -18.80 -11.04
CA PRO A 116 3.52 -19.53 -12.20
C PRO A 116 2.92 -20.87 -11.76
N ARG A 117 1.59 -20.98 -11.73
CA ARG A 117 0.89 -22.25 -11.50
C ARG A 117 0.90 -23.15 -12.75
N GLY A 118 2.10 -23.32 -13.33
CA GLY A 118 2.43 -24.29 -14.38
C GLY A 118 3.04 -25.58 -13.82
N GLY A 119 2.93 -25.79 -12.50
CA GLY A 119 3.42 -26.98 -11.81
C GLY A 119 2.51 -28.19 -12.00
N ARG A 120 2.49 -28.77 -13.20
CA ARG A 120 2.18 -30.20 -13.38
C ARG A 120 3.21 -30.83 -14.30
N LEU A 121 4.17 -31.50 -13.69
CA LEU A 121 5.05 -32.45 -14.35
C LEU A 121 4.23 -33.72 -14.61
N GLU A 122 3.60 -33.81 -15.78
CA GLU A 122 3.11 -35.11 -16.28
C GLU A 122 4.34 -35.83 -16.85
N HIS A 123 4.96 -36.67 -16.00
CA HIS A 123 6.15 -37.44 -16.31
C HIS A 123 5.75 -38.87 -16.76
N ASP A 124 4.71 -38.94 -17.59
CA ASP A 124 4.29 -40.11 -18.34
C ASP A 124 4.86 -39.96 -19.76
N GLY A 125 5.44 -40.98 -20.41
CA GLY A 125 5.79 -42.32 -19.97
C GLY A 125 6.81 -42.91 -20.96
N ALA A 126 7.42 -44.05 -20.64
CA ALA A 126 8.54 -44.58 -21.43
C ALA A 126 8.10 -45.16 -22.80
N GLU A 127 8.97 -44.98 -23.80
CA GLU A 127 9.25 -45.94 -24.88
C GLU A 127 10.76 -45.92 -25.18
#